data_AF-A0A938MAD6-F1
#
_entry.id   AF-A0A938MAD6-F1
#
_cell.length_a   1.000
_cell.length_b   1.000
_cell.length_c   1.000
_cell.angle_alpha   90.00
_cell.angle_beta   90.00
_cell.angle_gamma   90.00
#
_symmetry.space_group_name_H-M   'P 1'
#
loop_
_entity.id
_entity.type
_entity.pdbx_description
1 polymer ?
#
loop_
_entity_poly.entity_id
_entity_poly.type
_entity_poly.pdbx_seq_one_letter_code
_entity_poly.pdbx_strand_id
1 'polypeptide(L)'
;MRRAHAAAFLFLLWLTAAAQAAESRIALRVPEWTGADRDEVVTAGVPLTKGTLPEAAQCRLLDERGKEAPFVGTALARWPDGSVKWLLLDFRARVGAGKTANFTLECGTSASAK
;
A
#
# COMPACT_ATOMS: atom_id res chain seq x y z
N MET A 1 -50.45 34.86 -29.26
CA MET A 1 -50.66 34.58 -27.82
C MET A 1 -49.35 34.03 -27.22
N ARG A 2 -49.26 33.96 -25.88
CA ARG A 2 -48.15 33.40 -25.03
C ARG A 2 -47.50 32.14 -25.66
N ARG A 3 -46.20 31.80 -25.52
CA ARG A 3 -45.15 31.95 -24.46
C ARG A 3 -43.77 32.13 -25.14
N ALA A 4 -42.78 32.92 -24.69
CA ALA A 4 -41.96 32.95 -23.46
C ALA A 4 -40.77 31.94 -23.42
N HIS A 5 -39.66 32.37 -22.82
CA HIS A 5 -38.32 31.72 -22.67
C HIS A 5 -38.37 30.32 -21.98
N ALA A 6 -37.33 29.48 -21.88
CA ALA A 6 -35.88 29.59 -22.15
C ALA A 6 -35.37 28.23 -22.76
N ALA A 7 -34.15 27.67 -22.63
CA ALA A 7 -32.92 27.92 -21.86
C ALA A 7 -31.67 27.30 -22.57
N ALA A 8 -30.49 27.32 -21.93
CA ALA A 8 -29.24 26.73 -22.46
C ALA A 8 -29.09 25.22 -22.15
N PHE A 9 -28.68 24.43 -23.15
CA PHE A 9 -28.24 23.04 -22.97
C PHE A 9 -26.78 22.99 -22.47
N LEU A 10 -26.61 23.11 -21.14
CA LEU A 10 -25.31 23.02 -20.46
C LEU A 10 -25.40 22.09 -19.24
N PHE A 11 -25.96 20.89 -19.46
CA PHE A 11 -26.25 19.94 -18.39
C PHE A 11 -25.07 19.00 -18.11
N LEU A 12 -24.27 19.37 -17.11
CA LEU A 12 -23.31 18.57 -16.34
C LEU A 12 -22.83 17.24 -16.97
N LEU A 13 -21.74 17.32 -17.73
CA LEU A 13 -20.72 16.25 -17.68
C LEU A 13 -19.84 16.47 -16.43
N TRP A 14 -20.43 16.24 -15.25
CA TRP A 14 -19.69 16.01 -14.02
C TRP A 14 -19.06 14.62 -14.10
N LEU A 15 -18.05 14.49 -14.96
CA LEU A 15 -17.13 13.36 -14.95
C LEU A 15 -16.37 13.42 -13.62
N THR A 16 -16.83 12.63 -12.66
CA THR A 16 -16.05 12.29 -11.48
C THR A 16 -14.79 11.58 -11.97
N ALA A 17 -13.71 12.33 -12.12
CA ALA A 17 -12.37 11.78 -12.24
C ALA A 17 -12.07 11.05 -10.93
N ALA A 18 -12.43 9.76 -10.89
CA ALA A 18 -12.01 8.87 -9.82
C ALA A 18 -10.49 8.92 -9.80
N ALA A 19 -9.93 9.49 -8.74
CA ALA A 19 -8.50 9.54 -8.57
C ALA A 19 -8.02 8.09 -8.39
N GLN A 20 -7.48 7.50 -9.46
CA GLN A 20 -6.83 6.21 -9.43
C GLN A 20 -5.59 6.36 -8.54
N ALA A 21 -5.74 6.09 -7.24
CA ALA A 21 -4.62 6.21 -6.31
C ALA A 21 -3.54 5.21 -6.73
N ALA A 22 -2.29 5.68 -6.78
CA ALA A 22 -1.20 4.90 -7.33
C ALA A 22 -0.86 3.72 -6.41
N GLU A 23 -1.40 2.53 -6.75
CA GLU A 23 -1.12 1.28 -6.06
C GLU A 23 0.39 1.04 -6.05
N SER A 24 0.97 1.15 -4.86
CA SER A 24 2.41 1.09 -4.68
C SER A 24 2.81 -0.31 -4.26
N ARG A 25 3.49 -1.01 -5.17
CA ARG A 25 3.87 -2.42 -5.04
C ARG A 25 5.37 -2.55 -4.81
N ILE A 26 5.79 -2.72 -3.56
CA ILE A 26 7.20 -2.73 -3.13
C ILE A 26 7.63 -4.17 -2.81
N ALA A 27 8.65 -4.66 -3.53
CA ALA A 27 9.26 -5.96 -3.24
C ALA A 27 10.20 -5.86 -2.02
N LEU A 28 9.99 -6.73 -1.05
CA LEU A 28 10.83 -6.88 0.15
C LEU A 28 11.54 -8.24 0.09
N ARG A 29 12.82 -8.27 0.48
CA ARG A 29 13.64 -9.49 0.47
C ARG A 29 14.30 -9.67 1.83
N VAL A 30 14.12 -10.85 2.43
CA VAL A 30 14.72 -11.25 3.70
C VAL A 30 15.74 -12.36 3.42
N PRO A 31 17.01 -12.02 3.11
CA PRO A 31 18.08 -12.99 2.90
C PRO A 31 18.60 -13.57 4.23
N GLU A 32 18.92 -14.86 4.20
CA GLU A 32 19.61 -15.58 5.27
C GLU A 32 21.10 -15.71 4.88
N TRP A 33 22.00 -15.28 5.76
CA TRP A 33 23.44 -15.16 5.48
C TRP A 33 24.33 -16.10 6.29
N THR A 34 23.79 -16.79 7.30
CA THR A 34 24.57 -17.55 8.30
C THR A 34 24.55 -19.06 8.06
N GLY A 35 23.75 -19.56 7.12
CA GLY A 35 23.65 -20.99 6.79
C GLY A 35 22.75 -21.77 7.76
N ALA A 36 21.79 -21.10 8.40
CA ALA A 36 20.88 -21.69 9.37
C ALA A 36 19.42 -21.32 9.06
N ASP A 37 18.48 -22.25 9.27
CA ASP A 37 17.05 -21.96 9.11
C ASP A 37 16.57 -20.93 10.14
N ARG A 38 15.71 -20.01 9.69
CA ARG A 38 15.18 -18.87 10.46
C ARG A 38 13.66 -18.89 10.48
N ASP A 39 13.08 -18.53 11.63
CA ASP A 39 11.65 -18.34 11.81
C ASP A 39 11.44 -17.24 12.86
N GLU A 40 11.67 -16.00 12.43
CA GLU A 40 11.89 -14.83 13.30
C GLU A 40 10.94 -13.68 12.92
N VAL A 41 10.88 -12.63 13.75
CA VAL A 41 10.16 -11.39 13.42
C VAL A 41 11.15 -10.42 12.77
N VAL A 42 10.76 -9.87 11.62
CA VAL A 42 11.55 -8.93 10.83
C VAL A 42 10.90 -7.56 10.90
N THR A 43 11.69 -6.57 11.31
CA THR A 43 11.34 -5.15 11.30
C THR A 43 11.94 -4.50 10.04
N ALA A 44 11.13 -3.89 9.18
CA ALA A 44 11.57 -3.30 7.91
C ALA A 44 10.96 -1.90 7.67
N GLY A 45 11.80 -0.91 7.37
CA GLY A 45 11.37 0.45 7.02
C GLY A 45 11.17 0.62 5.51
N VAL A 46 9.96 0.95 5.07
CA VAL A 46 9.59 1.14 3.67
C VAL A 46 9.31 2.62 3.37
N PRO A 47 10.00 3.24 2.39
CA PRO A 47 9.70 4.59 1.94
C PRO A 47 8.47 4.58 1.03
N LEU A 48 7.58 5.56 1.18
CA LEU A 48 6.35 5.70 0.39
C LEU A 48 6.26 7.07 -0.28
N THR A 49 5.78 7.08 -1.53
CA THR A 49 5.54 8.30 -2.30
C THR A 49 4.40 9.13 -1.70
N LYS A 50 4.53 10.45 -1.82
CA LYS A 50 3.51 11.40 -1.35
C LYS A 50 2.16 11.08 -1.99
N GLY A 51 1.10 11.04 -1.17
CA GLY A 51 -0.26 10.75 -1.59
C GLY A 51 -0.61 9.25 -1.72
N THR A 52 0.36 8.32 -1.61
CA THR A 52 0.09 6.87 -1.74
C THR A 52 -0.81 6.33 -0.62
N LEU A 53 -0.54 6.73 0.62
CA LEU A 53 -1.07 6.06 1.81
C LEU A 53 -1.43 7.08 2.89
N PRO A 54 -2.72 7.37 3.17
CA PRO A 54 -3.10 8.21 4.30
C PRO A 54 -2.88 7.50 5.64
N GLU A 55 -3.13 6.19 5.74
CA GLU A 55 -2.99 5.42 6.98
C GLU A 55 -2.44 4.01 6.75
N ALA A 56 -1.69 3.48 7.72
CA ALA A 56 -0.99 2.19 7.64
C ALA A 56 -1.92 0.98 7.40
N ALA A 57 -3.21 1.09 7.75
CA ALA A 57 -4.21 0.04 7.57
C ALA A 57 -4.61 -0.21 6.10
N GLN A 58 -4.17 0.64 5.15
CA GLN A 58 -4.44 0.50 3.71
C GLN A 58 -3.26 -0.12 2.94
N CYS A 59 -2.57 -1.08 3.58
CA CYS A 59 -1.57 -1.93 2.94
C CYS A 59 -1.81 -3.40 3.31
N ARG A 60 -1.39 -4.31 2.42
CA ARG A 60 -1.23 -5.74 2.71
C ARG A 60 0.18 -6.20 2.38
N LEU A 61 0.65 -7.22 3.09
CA LEU A 61 1.90 -7.91 2.81
C LEU A 61 1.58 -9.28 2.20
N LEU A 62 2.10 -9.57 1.02
CA LEU A 62 1.98 -10.87 0.35
C LEU A 62 3.29 -11.66 0.47
N ASP A 63 3.20 -12.98 0.66
CA ASP A 63 4.33 -13.90 0.52
C ASP A 63 4.66 -14.21 -0.96
N GLU A 64 5.70 -15.01 -1.19
CA GLU A 64 6.13 -15.48 -2.52
C GLU A 64 5.04 -16.22 -3.33
N ARG A 65 3.95 -16.66 -2.68
CA ARG A 65 2.83 -17.40 -3.26
C ARG A 65 1.60 -16.52 -3.50
N GLY A 66 1.72 -15.22 -3.21
CA GLY A 66 0.62 -14.26 -3.28
C GLY A 66 -0.38 -14.38 -2.13
N LYS A 67 -0.06 -15.10 -1.04
CA LYS A 67 -0.91 -15.21 0.14
C LYS A 67 -0.61 -14.07 1.10
N GLU A 68 -1.65 -13.47 1.69
CA GLU A 68 -1.51 -12.46 2.73
C GLU A 68 -0.80 -13.00 3.98
N ALA A 69 0.26 -12.30 4.37
CA ALA A 69 1.06 -12.51 5.57
C ALA A 69 0.72 -11.42 6.61
N PRO A 70 0.47 -11.77 7.89
CA PRO A 70 0.14 -10.79 8.92
C PRO A 70 1.37 -9.93 9.27
N PHE A 71 1.13 -8.63 9.44
CA PHE A 71 2.12 -7.64 9.85
C PHE A 71 1.49 -6.59 10.77
N VAL A 72 2.33 -5.85 11.51
CA VAL A 72 1.97 -4.62 12.21
C VAL A 72 2.63 -3.44 11.48
N GLY A 73 1.89 -2.36 11.25
CA GLY A 73 2.36 -1.18 10.50
C GLY A 73 2.38 0.10 11.33
N THR A 74 3.54 0.74 11.44
CA THR A 74 3.72 2.01 12.18
C THR A 74 4.26 3.12 11.27
N ALA A 75 3.54 4.24 11.15
CA ALA A 75 4.00 5.39 10.36
C ALA A 75 5.05 6.20 11.12
N LEU A 76 6.33 6.08 10.72
CA LEU A 76 7.46 6.79 11.34
C LEU A 76 7.58 8.26 10.91
N ALA A 77 7.11 8.58 9.70
CA ALA A 77 7.11 9.93 9.17
C ALA A 77 5.95 10.12 8.20
N ARG A 78 5.51 11.38 8.04
CA ARG A 78 4.47 11.80 7.10
C ARG A 78 4.96 12.93 6.20
N TRP A 79 4.35 13.06 5.03
CA TRP A 79 4.49 14.20 4.12
C TRP A 79 3.57 15.36 4.56
N PRO A 80 3.75 16.59 4.03
CA PRO A 80 2.93 17.75 4.42
C PRO A 80 1.43 17.68 4.08
N ASP A 81 0.98 16.67 3.33
CA ASP A 81 -0.44 16.36 3.07
C ASP A 81 -1.00 15.30 4.04
N GLY A 82 -0.23 14.90 5.05
CA GLY A 82 -0.57 13.86 6.00
C GLY A 82 -0.23 12.44 5.54
N SER A 83 0.05 12.18 4.25
CA SER A 83 0.34 10.83 3.76
C SER A 83 1.62 10.25 4.37
N VAL A 84 1.66 8.94 4.61
CA VAL A 84 2.82 8.24 5.17
C VAL A 84 4.02 8.36 4.22
N LYS A 85 5.16 8.75 4.78
CA LYS A 85 6.45 8.86 4.09
C LYS A 85 7.38 7.69 4.37
N TRP A 86 7.33 7.18 5.61
CA TRP A 86 8.06 6.00 6.05
C TRP A 86 7.13 5.12 6.88
N LEU A 87 6.91 3.90 6.43
CA LEU A 87 6.15 2.87 7.12
C LEU A 87 7.12 1.83 7.69
N LEU A 88 7.10 1.62 9.01
CA LEU A 88 7.74 0.47 9.64
C LEU A 88 6.77 -0.72 9.57
N LEU A 89 7.28 -1.87 9.15
CA LEU A 89 6.58 -3.15 9.10
C LEU A 89 7.23 -4.12 10.09
N ASP A 90 6.45 -4.73 10.96
CA ASP A 90 6.87 -5.85 11.81
C ASP A 90 6.09 -7.10 11.40
N PHE A 91 6.76 -8.09 10.83
CA PHE A 91 6.14 -9.30 10.28
C PHE A 91 6.98 -10.55 10.54
N ARG A 92 6.34 -11.73 10.53
CA ARG A 92 7.04 -13.00 10.75
C ARG A 92 7.59 -13.55 9.43
N ALA A 93 8.89 -13.81 9.36
CA ALA A 93 9.53 -14.37 8.18
C ALA A 93 10.17 -15.74 8.52
N ARG A 94 9.83 -16.75 7.71
CA ARG A 94 10.55 -18.03 7.70
C ARG A 94 11.48 -18.06 6.49
N VAL A 95 12.76 -18.33 6.71
CA VAL A 95 13.79 -18.38 5.65
C VAL A 95 14.64 -19.62 5.85
N GLY A 96 14.85 -20.40 4.78
CA GLY A 96 15.77 -21.54 4.84
C GLY A 96 17.24 -21.10 4.83
N ALA A 97 18.13 -21.95 5.34
CA ALA A 97 19.57 -21.76 5.32
C ALA A 97 20.11 -21.31 3.95
N GLY A 98 20.74 -20.13 3.90
CA GLY A 98 21.28 -19.53 2.66
C GLY A 98 20.22 -19.24 1.58
N LYS A 99 18.95 -19.03 1.96
CA LYS A 99 17.85 -18.65 1.05
C LYS A 99 17.46 -17.18 1.24
N THR A 100 16.47 -16.73 0.48
CA THR A 100 15.84 -15.42 0.63
C THR A 100 14.33 -15.62 0.59
N ALA A 101 13.63 -15.22 1.64
CA ALA A 101 12.18 -15.13 1.59
C ALA A 101 11.80 -13.81 0.88
N ASN A 102 10.88 -13.90 -0.07
CA ASN A 102 10.41 -12.78 -0.85
C ASN A 102 9.00 -12.42 -0.42
N PHE A 103 8.75 -11.13 -0.22
CA PHE A 103 7.44 -10.58 0.10
C PHE A 103 7.14 -9.39 -0.81
N THR A 104 5.87 -9.05 -0.95
CA THR A 104 5.45 -7.82 -1.64
C THR A 104 4.51 -7.03 -0.75
N LEU A 105 4.86 -5.78 -0.44
CA LEU A 105 3.94 -4.83 0.17
C LEU A 105 3.12 -4.17 -0.95
N GLU A 106 1.79 -4.25 -0.85
CA GLU A 106 0.85 -3.54 -1.71
C GLU A 106 0.09 -2.50 -0.88
N CYS A 107 0.20 -1.22 -1.25
CA CYS A 107 -0.41 -0.10 -0.55
C CYS A 107 -1.27 0.74 -1.50
N GLY A 108 -2.47 1.13 -1.07
CA GLY A 108 -3.43 1.93 -1.85
C GLY A 108 -4.83 1.30 -1.88
N THR A 109 -5.71 1.81 -2.76
CA THR A 109 -7.16 1.49 -2.74
C THR A 109 -7.52 0.03 -3.02
N SER A 110 -6.58 -0.78 -3.52
CA SER A 110 -6.75 -2.22 -3.76
C SER A 110 -6.49 -3.09 -2.52
N ALA A 111 -5.85 -2.55 -1.48
CA ALA A 111 -5.63 -3.25 -0.22
C ALA A 111 -6.97 -3.33 0.55
N SER A 112 -7.60 -4.50 0.52
CA SER A 112 -8.84 -4.75 1.26
C SER A 112 -8.57 -4.75 2.77
N ALA A 113 -8.99 -3.68 3.45
CA ALA A 113 -9.12 -3.70 4.91
C ALA A 113 -10.14 -4.79 5.32
N LYS A 114 -9.92 -5.40 6.49
CA LYS A 114 -10.67 -6.54 7.01
C LYS A 114 -11.01 -6.35 8.48
#